data_AF-A0A011QMF7-F1
#
_entry.id   AF-A0A011QMF7-F1
#
_cell.length_a   1.000
_cell.length_b   1.000
_cell.length_c   1.000
_cell.angle_alpha   90.00
_cell.angle_beta   90.00
_cell.angle_gamma   90.00
#
_symmetry.space_group_name_H-M   'P 1'
#
loop_
_entity.id
_entity.type
_entity.pdbx_description
1 polymer ?
#
loop_
_entity_poly.entity_id
_entity_poly.type
_entity_poly.pdbx_seq_one_letter_code
_entity_poly.pdbx_strand_id
1 'polypeptide(L)'
;MRAVLDTNVIIDLLHFADPEALLLRAAIDDGSLLCFSDRQCLSELERVAAYPQFALDGLAQRALLEDYRGFVRLCEPAGVEDGEAYRLPRCRDADDQKFLILALRCRADLLITRDRELLRLAGRRRPAPSCAIVGAAAAAAWLSTSSDQPSASGASTDAGELAAGPRGLRR
;
A
#
# COMPACT_ATOMS: atom_id res chain seq x y z
N MET A 1 -0.36 -6.33 -2.47
CA MET A 1 -1.14 -5.07 -2.35
C MET A 1 -0.39 -3.95 -3.06
N ARG A 2 -1.11 -2.98 -3.65
CA ARG A 2 -0.56 -1.79 -4.30
C ARG A 2 -0.72 -0.60 -3.36
N ALA A 3 0.33 0.19 -3.15
CA ALA A 3 0.28 1.30 -2.22
C ALA A 3 0.92 2.57 -2.76
N VAL A 4 0.39 3.71 -2.30
CA VAL A 4 1.06 5.01 -2.34
C VAL A 4 1.47 5.35 -0.92
N LEU A 5 2.73 5.74 -0.73
CA LEU A 5 3.22 6.27 0.54
C LEU A 5 3.25 7.80 0.43
N ASP A 6 2.72 8.51 1.43
CA ASP A 6 2.94 9.95 1.52
C ASP A 6 4.43 10.28 1.81
N THR A 7 4.82 11.53 1.58
CA THR A 7 6.21 11.97 1.80
C THR A 7 6.66 11.75 3.25
N ASN A 8 5.77 11.95 4.22
CA ASN A 8 6.08 11.81 5.64
C ASN A 8 6.40 10.37 6.05
N VAL A 9 5.71 9.38 5.48
CA VAL A 9 5.95 7.94 5.70
C VAL A 9 7.25 7.52 5.02
N ILE A 10 7.59 8.10 3.87
CA ILE A 10 8.87 7.82 3.20
C ILE A 10 10.04 8.36 4.03
N ILE A 11 9.94 9.60 4.51
CA ILE A 11 10.96 10.20 5.39
C ILE A 11 11.10 9.39 6.69
N ASP A 12 10.00 8.94 7.27
CA ASP A 12 10.03 8.03 8.41
C ASP A 12 10.77 6.74 8.15
N LEU A 13 10.45 6.10 7.04
CA LEU A 13 10.99 4.80 6.69
C LEU A 13 12.49 4.88 6.41
N LEU A 14 12.93 5.91 5.69
CA LEU A 14 14.28 5.97 5.12
C LEU A 14 15.24 6.87 5.89
N HIS A 15 14.74 7.88 6.60
CA HIS A 15 15.58 8.80 7.36
C HIS A 15 15.49 8.57 8.87
N PHE A 16 14.28 8.53 9.42
CA PHE A 16 14.12 8.39 10.88
C PHE A 16 14.14 6.94 11.36
N ALA A 17 13.99 5.97 10.46
CA ALA A 17 13.79 4.56 10.79
C ALA A 17 12.68 4.39 11.84
N ASP A 18 11.55 5.09 11.64
CA ASP A 18 10.42 5.07 12.56
C ASP A 18 9.90 3.63 12.73
N PRO A 19 9.69 3.14 13.97
CA PRO A 19 9.29 1.77 14.22
C PRO A 19 8.01 1.34 13.51
N GLU A 20 7.00 2.22 13.39
CA GLU A 20 5.75 1.88 12.70
C GLU A 20 5.95 1.81 11.19
N ALA A 21 6.72 2.73 10.62
CA ALA A 21 7.06 2.71 9.20
C ALA A 21 7.93 1.50 8.82
N LEU A 22 8.89 1.12 9.69
CA LEU A 22 9.74 -0.06 9.50
C LEU A 22 8.95 -1.37 9.41
N LEU A 23 7.74 -1.45 10.00
CA LEU A 23 6.87 -2.62 9.84
C LEU A 23 6.50 -2.89 8.38
N LEU A 24 6.53 -1.88 7.52
CA LEU A 24 6.25 -2.02 6.09
C LEU A 24 7.44 -2.62 5.32
N ARG A 25 8.66 -2.59 5.88
CA ARG A 25 9.89 -2.89 5.15
C ARG A 25 9.93 -4.31 4.63
N ALA A 26 9.58 -5.29 5.46
CA ALA A 26 9.55 -6.70 5.05
C ALA A 26 8.61 -6.92 3.85
N ALA A 27 7.41 -6.32 3.91
CA ALA A 27 6.42 -6.43 2.84
C ALA A 27 6.84 -5.73 1.54
N ILE A 28 7.60 -4.64 1.64
CA ILE A 28 8.19 -3.97 0.47
C ILE A 28 9.27 -4.86 -0.14
N ASP A 29 10.17 -5.39 0.69
CA ASP A 29 11.32 -6.20 0.26
C ASP A 29 10.89 -7.54 -0.36
N ASP A 30 9.85 -8.19 0.17
CA ASP A 30 9.29 -9.44 -0.37
C ASP A 30 8.27 -9.24 -1.52
N GLY A 31 7.89 -7.99 -1.80
CA GLY A 31 6.97 -7.63 -2.87
C GLY A 31 5.49 -7.82 -2.56
N SER A 32 5.11 -8.20 -1.35
CA SER A 32 3.72 -8.23 -0.90
C SER A 32 3.09 -6.83 -0.82
N LEU A 33 3.91 -5.78 -0.67
CA LEU A 33 3.55 -4.37 -0.79
C LEU A 33 4.30 -3.72 -1.96
N LEU A 34 3.59 -3.48 -3.07
CA LEU A 34 4.11 -2.80 -4.25
C LEU A 34 3.86 -1.29 -4.15
N CYS A 35 4.90 -0.52 -3.88
CA CYS A 35 4.81 0.93 -3.77
C CYS A 35 4.84 1.61 -5.15
N PHE A 36 4.02 2.65 -5.31
CA PHE A 36 3.93 3.48 -6.51
C PHE A 36 4.28 4.93 -6.20
N SER A 37 4.90 5.60 -7.17
CA SER A 37 5.23 7.02 -7.15
C SER A 37 5.05 7.62 -8.54
N ASP A 38 5.21 8.94 -8.66
CA ASP A 38 5.34 9.64 -9.93
C ASP A 38 6.39 10.76 -9.81
N ARG A 39 6.65 11.47 -10.91
CA ARG A 39 7.60 12.59 -10.91
C ARG A 39 7.26 13.69 -9.92
N GLN A 40 5.97 13.96 -9.65
CA GLN A 40 5.57 15.02 -8.73
C GLN A 40 5.88 14.63 -7.28
N CYS A 41 5.55 13.40 -6.88
CA CYS A 41 5.90 12.86 -5.56
C CYS A 41 7.42 12.77 -5.37
N LEU A 42 8.18 12.35 -6.39
CA LEU A 42 9.65 12.33 -6.34
C LEU A 42 10.26 13.73 -6.17
N SER A 43 9.76 14.72 -6.91
CA SER A 43 10.24 16.11 -6.83
C SER A 43 9.92 16.72 -5.45
N GLU A 44 8.80 16.33 -4.86
CA GLU A 44 8.49 16.71 -3.49
C GLU A 44 9.45 16.09 -2.48
N LEU A 45 9.71 14.78 -2.57
CA LEU A 45 10.64 14.12 -1.68
C LEU A 45 12.03 14.74 -1.75
N GLU A 46 12.51 15.08 -2.95
CA GLU A 46 13.78 15.77 -3.16
C GLU A 46 13.79 17.15 -2.48
N ARG A 47 12.73 17.95 -2.67
CA ARG A 47 12.58 19.25 -1.99
C ARG A 47 12.53 19.11 -0.47
N VAL A 48 11.78 18.14 0.04
CA VAL A 48 11.59 17.91 1.48
C VAL A 48 12.90 17.42 2.09
N ALA A 49 13.60 16.48 1.47
CA ALA A 49 14.89 15.98 1.94
C ALA A 49 15.97 17.08 2.02
N ALA A 50 15.84 18.13 1.21
CA ALA A 50 16.72 19.30 1.26
C ALA A 50 16.43 20.27 2.41
N TYR A 51 15.36 20.06 3.19
CA TYR A 51 15.03 20.97 4.28
C TYR A 51 16.01 20.86 5.45
N PRO A 52 16.50 22.02 6.00
CA PRO A 52 17.53 22.02 7.03
C PRO A 52 17.20 21.22 8.28
N GLN A 53 15.91 21.11 8.65
CA GLN A 53 15.49 20.37 9.85
C GLN A 53 15.76 18.87 9.78
N PHE A 54 15.97 18.29 8.59
CA PHE A 54 16.35 16.88 8.44
C PHE A 54 17.86 16.65 8.55
N ALA A 55 18.67 17.72 8.53
CA ALA A 55 20.14 17.65 8.65
C ALA A 55 20.80 16.64 7.69
N LEU A 56 20.20 16.43 6.51
CA LEU A 56 20.75 15.56 5.46
C LEU A 56 21.74 16.36 4.60
N ASP A 57 22.98 15.87 4.50
CA ASP A 57 23.94 16.40 3.52
C ASP A 57 23.61 15.93 2.10
N GLY A 58 24.32 16.47 1.10
CA GLY A 58 24.05 16.14 -0.31
C GLY A 58 24.34 14.68 -0.68
N LEU A 59 25.10 13.92 0.11
CA LEU A 59 25.28 12.48 -0.11
C LEU A 59 24.09 11.72 0.47
N ALA A 60 23.67 12.05 1.69
CA ALA A 60 22.54 11.43 2.36
C ALA A 60 21.20 11.70 1.63
N GLN A 61 20.99 12.91 1.09
CA GLN A 61 19.83 13.23 0.25
C GLN A 61 19.77 12.35 -1.00
N ARG A 62 20.91 12.16 -1.67
CA ARG A 62 21.00 11.29 -2.86
C ARG A 62 20.74 9.83 -2.53
N ALA A 63 21.34 9.33 -1.45
CA ALA A 63 21.13 7.97 -0.97
C ALA A 63 19.64 7.72 -0.64
N LEU A 64 18.97 8.64 0.05
CA LEU A 64 17.54 8.55 0.35
C LEU A 64 16.68 8.47 -0.93
N LEU A 65 16.99 9.30 -1.93
CA LEU A 65 16.27 9.29 -3.21
C LEU A 65 16.56 8.03 -4.02
N GLU A 66 17.79 7.51 -3.99
CA GLU A 66 18.17 6.24 -4.61
C GLU A 66 17.46 5.06 -3.96
N ASP A 67 17.42 5.01 -2.62
CA ASP A 67 16.70 3.99 -1.85
C ASP A 67 15.21 4.02 -2.18
N TYR A 68 14.59 5.20 -2.16
CA TYR A 68 13.17 5.34 -2.53
C TYR A 68 12.90 4.86 -3.95
N ARG A 69 13.73 5.28 -4.93
CA ARG A 69 13.63 4.80 -6.33
C ARG A 69 13.83 3.29 -6.45
N GLY A 70 14.59 2.67 -5.55
CA GLY A 70 14.89 1.25 -5.54
C GLY A 70 13.66 0.37 -5.32
N PHE A 71 12.63 0.85 -4.61
CA PHE A 71 11.44 0.04 -4.29
C PHE A 71 10.11 0.58 -4.83
N VAL A 72 10.08 1.73 -5.50
CA VAL A 72 8.85 2.26 -6.12
C VAL A 72 8.76 1.97 -7.62
N ARG A 73 7.53 1.76 -8.07
CA ARG A 73 7.17 1.72 -9.49
C ARG A 73 6.60 3.07 -9.92
N LEU A 74 7.16 3.65 -10.98
CA LEU A 74 6.65 4.91 -11.51
C LEU A 74 5.34 4.71 -12.26
N CYS A 75 4.34 5.51 -11.93
CA CYS A 75 3.05 5.56 -12.59
C CYS A 75 2.81 6.98 -13.05
N GLU A 76 3.41 7.35 -14.18
CA GLU A 76 3.27 8.68 -14.76
C GLU A 76 1.87 8.88 -15.37
N PRO A 77 1.35 10.12 -15.36
CA PRO A 77 0.10 10.43 -16.04
C PRO A 77 0.25 10.26 -17.55
N ALA A 78 -0.79 9.74 -18.22
CA ALA A 78 -0.81 9.55 -19.68
C ALA A 78 -1.04 10.87 -20.45
N GLY A 79 -1.26 11.98 -19.75
CA GLY A 79 -1.55 13.30 -20.29
C GLY A 79 -1.71 14.32 -19.17
N VAL A 80 -2.36 15.45 -19.45
CA VAL A 80 -2.68 16.42 -18.40
C VAL A 80 -3.78 15.84 -17.51
N GLU A 81 -3.50 15.69 -16.23
CA GLU A 81 -4.50 15.27 -15.26
C GLU A 81 -5.19 16.47 -14.64
N ASP A 82 -6.47 16.61 -14.97
CA ASP A 82 -7.34 17.54 -14.28
C ASP A 82 -7.86 16.88 -13.00
N GLY A 83 -7.24 17.27 -11.87
CA GLY A 83 -7.62 16.82 -10.54
C GLY A 83 -9.10 17.03 -10.22
N GLU A 84 -9.74 18.07 -10.81
CA GLU A 84 -11.16 18.37 -10.61
C GLU A 84 -12.09 17.47 -11.43
N ALA A 85 -11.59 16.89 -12.53
CA ALA A 85 -12.33 15.95 -13.35
C ALA A 85 -12.47 14.58 -12.67
N TYR A 86 -11.59 14.23 -11.74
CA TYR A 86 -11.71 13.00 -10.98
C TYR A 86 -12.78 13.10 -9.89
N ARG A 87 -13.60 12.06 -9.76
CA ARG A 87 -14.52 11.90 -8.61
C ARG A 87 -13.75 11.48 -7.36
N LEU A 88 -12.84 12.33 -6.89
CA LEU A 88 -12.06 12.13 -5.67
C LEU A 88 -12.44 13.14 -4.60
N PRO A 89 -12.32 12.78 -3.31
CA PRO A 89 -12.51 13.76 -2.25
C PRO A 89 -11.43 14.83 -2.36
N ARG A 90 -11.82 16.09 -2.16
CA ARG A 90 -10.86 17.19 -2.04
C ARG A 90 -10.17 17.11 -0.68
N CYS A 91 -8.84 17.01 -0.69
CA CYS A 91 -8.01 17.23 0.50
C CYS A 91 -8.01 18.72 0.83
N ARG A 92 -7.90 19.05 2.13
CA ARG A 92 -7.82 20.44 2.57
C ARG A 92 -6.47 21.05 2.24
N ASP A 93 -5.41 20.24 2.32
CA ASP A 93 -4.12 20.58 1.77
C ASP A 93 -4.12 20.27 0.26
N ALA A 94 -3.97 21.31 -0.55
CA ALA A 94 -3.98 21.17 -1.99
C ALA A 94 -2.75 20.42 -2.51
N ASP A 95 -1.61 20.50 -1.80
CA ASP A 95 -0.39 19.79 -2.19
C ASP A 95 -0.56 18.29 -2.02
N ASP A 96 -1.34 17.84 -1.03
CA ASP A 96 -1.59 16.42 -0.76
C ASP A 96 -2.65 15.78 -1.68
N GLN A 97 -3.36 16.58 -2.48
CA GLN A 97 -4.32 16.06 -3.46
C GLN A 97 -3.65 15.09 -4.46
N LYS A 98 -2.37 15.31 -4.77
CA LYS A 98 -1.60 14.48 -5.71
C LYS A 98 -1.53 13.01 -5.29
N PHE A 99 -1.50 12.71 -3.99
CA PHE A 99 -1.45 11.33 -3.50
C PHE A 99 -2.75 10.57 -3.78
N LEU A 100 -3.90 11.24 -3.67
CA LEU A 100 -5.20 10.66 -4.02
C LEU A 100 -5.32 10.40 -5.52
N ILE A 101 -4.81 11.33 -6.33
CA ILE A 101 -4.78 11.22 -7.79
C ILE A 101 -3.87 10.05 -8.19
N LEU A 102 -2.65 9.99 -7.65
CA LEU A 102 -1.72 8.88 -7.90
C LEU A 102 -2.33 7.54 -7.46
N ALA A 103 -2.96 7.48 -6.28
CA ALA A 103 -3.61 6.28 -5.79
C ALA A 103 -4.74 5.80 -6.72
N LEU A 104 -5.54 6.72 -7.27
CA LEU A 104 -6.51 6.39 -8.31
C LEU A 104 -5.83 5.89 -9.59
N ARG A 105 -4.83 6.62 -10.10
CA ARG A 105 -4.12 6.32 -11.35
C ARG A 105 -3.47 4.95 -11.32
N CYS A 106 -2.78 4.64 -10.23
CA CYS A 106 -2.09 3.39 -10.05
C CYS A 106 -3.00 2.28 -9.50
N ARG A 107 -4.31 2.53 -9.28
CA ARG A 107 -5.24 1.57 -8.66
C ARG A 107 -4.68 1.00 -7.35
N ALA A 108 -4.25 1.88 -6.46
CA ALA A 108 -3.76 1.50 -5.15
C ALA A 108 -4.86 0.82 -4.34
N ASP A 109 -4.48 -0.15 -3.51
CA ASP A 109 -5.31 -0.68 -2.45
C ASP A 109 -5.22 0.21 -1.21
N LEU A 110 -4.06 0.85 -0.99
CA LEU A 110 -3.74 1.67 0.17
C LEU A 110 -3.11 3.02 -0.21
N LEU A 111 -3.52 4.09 0.45
CA LEU A 111 -2.73 5.30 0.66
C LEU A 111 -2.27 5.28 2.12
N ILE A 112 -0.96 5.09 2.33
CA ILE A 112 -0.37 5.04 3.66
C ILE A 112 0.18 6.42 3.98
N THR A 113 -0.31 7.03 5.06
CA THR A 113 -0.06 8.43 5.37
C THR A 113 0.00 8.69 6.87
N ARG A 114 0.73 9.74 7.27
CA ARG A 114 0.64 10.34 8.62
C ARG A 114 -0.06 11.69 8.61
N ASP A 115 -0.42 12.21 7.45
CA ASP A 115 -1.11 13.48 7.34
C ASP A 115 -2.54 13.40 7.87
N ARG A 116 -2.91 14.36 8.71
CA ARG A 116 -4.22 14.38 9.39
C ARG A 116 -5.34 14.77 8.44
N GLU A 117 -5.09 15.62 7.47
CA GLU A 117 -6.09 16.02 6.47
C GLU A 117 -6.40 14.87 5.52
N LEU A 118 -5.40 14.09 5.08
CA LEU A 118 -5.60 12.86 4.32
C LEU A 118 -6.34 11.79 5.16
N LEU A 119 -5.93 11.54 6.39
CA LEU A 119 -6.59 10.55 7.27
C LEU A 119 -8.07 10.86 7.50
N ARG A 120 -8.46 12.14 7.57
CA ARG A 120 -9.87 12.55 7.68
C ARG A 120 -10.72 12.12 6.48
N LEU A 121 -10.10 11.88 5.32
CA LEU A 121 -10.80 11.44 4.11
C LEU A 121 -11.15 9.94 4.12
N ALA A 122 -10.55 9.13 5.00
CA ALA A 122 -10.75 7.68 5.05
C ALA A 122 -12.23 7.27 5.20
N GLY A 123 -13.00 8.04 5.97
CA GLY A 123 -14.44 7.81 6.21
C GLY A 123 -15.37 8.51 5.21
N ARG A 124 -14.84 9.26 4.24
CA ARG A 124 -15.66 10.09 3.35
C ARG A 124 -16.38 9.22 2.32
N ARG A 125 -17.67 9.50 2.10
CA ARG A 125 -18.52 8.69 1.20
C ARG A 125 -18.91 9.40 -0.11
N ARG A 126 -18.76 10.71 -0.20
CA ARG A 126 -19.22 11.52 -1.35
C ARG A 126 -18.28 12.69 -1.67
N PRO A 127 -17.47 12.56 -2.73
CA PRO A 127 -17.00 11.29 -3.28
C PRO A 127 -16.16 10.50 -2.25
N ALA A 128 -16.13 9.18 -2.39
CA ALA A 128 -15.28 8.31 -1.57
C ALA A 128 -13.85 8.27 -2.13
N PRO A 129 -12.83 8.02 -1.28
CA PRO A 129 -11.48 7.75 -1.77
C PRO A 129 -11.47 6.47 -2.63
N SER A 130 -10.53 6.40 -3.58
CA SER A 130 -10.36 5.26 -4.49
C SER A 130 -9.75 4.02 -3.82
N CYS A 131 -9.14 4.20 -2.64
CA CYS A 131 -8.42 3.18 -1.87
C CYS A 131 -8.60 3.46 -0.36
N ALA A 132 -8.17 2.53 0.49
CA ALA A 132 -8.17 2.78 1.93
C ALA A 132 -7.05 3.75 2.32
N ILE A 133 -7.35 4.72 3.18
CA ILE A 133 -6.36 5.69 3.68
C ILE A 133 -6.06 5.33 5.14
N VAL A 134 -4.80 4.97 5.43
CA VAL A 134 -4.40 4.38 6.71
C VAL A 134 -3.01 4.84 7.16
N GLY A 135 -2.71 4.69 8.45
CA GLY A 135 -1.35 4.81 8.97
C GLY A 135 -0.51 3.55 8.75
N ALA A 136 0.81 3.65 8.94
CA ALA A 136 1.76 2.56 8.72
C ALA A 136 1.46 1.32 9.57
N ALA A 137 1.20 1.48 10.87
CA ALA A 137 0.87 0.36 11.76
C ALA A 137 -0.39 -0.41 11.31
N ALA A 138 -1.43 0.29 10.88
CA ALA A 138 -2.66 -0.34 10.40
C ALA A 138 -2.43 -1.08 9.07
N ALA A 139 -1.68 -0.50 8.14
CA ALA A 139 -1.30 -1.15 6.89
C ALA A 139 -0.48 -2.42 7.12
N ALA A 140 0.50 -2.37 8.01
CA ALA A 140 1.32 -3.52 8.39
C ALA A 140 0.48 -4.66 8.97
N ALA A 141 -0.48 -4.36 9.86
CA ALA A 141 -1.39 -5.35 10.40
C ALA A 141 -2.20 -6.08 9.29
N TRP A 142 -2.67 -5.35 8.28
CA TRP A 142 -3.43 -5.94 7.16
C TRP A 142 -2.57 -6.83 6.27
N LEU A 143 -1.31 -6.46 6.05
CA LEU A 143 -0.35 -7.23 5.26
C LEU A 143 -0.01 -8.58 5.94
N SER A 144 0.14 -8.58 7.27
CA SER A 144 0.37 -9.80 8.04
C SER A 144 -0.83 -10.76 7.98
N THR A 145 -2.06 -10.25 8.07
CA THR A 145 -3.26 -11.11 7.99
C THR A 145 -3.53 -11.69 6.61
N SER A 146 -3.04 -11.03 5.55
CA SER A 146 -3.20 -11.50 4.17
C SER A 146 -2.23 -12.62 3.80
N SER A 147 -1.12 -12.73 4.55
CA SER A 147 -0.08 -13.75 4.34
C SER A 147 -0.39 -15.08 5.07
N ASP A 148 -1.35 -15.07 5.99
CA ASP A 148 -1.64 -16.18 6.91
C ASP A 148 -2.84 -17.05 6.47
N GLN A 149 -3.22 -17.02 5.18
CA GLN A 149 -4.25 -17.92 4.65
C GLN A 149 -3.66 -19.33 4.43
N PRO A 150 -4.07 -20.36 5.20
CA PRO A 150 -3.64 -21.73 4.93
C PRO A 150 -4.22 -22.18 3.59
N SER A 151 -3.33 -22.62 2.71
CA SER A 151 -3.70 -23.28 1.46
C SER A 151 -4.42 -24.59 1.79
N ALA A 152 -5.76 -24.58 1.77
CA ALA A 152 -6.54 -25.79 1.88
C ALA A 152 -6.43 -26.60 0.57
N SER A 153 -5.46 -27.51 0.48
CA SER A 153 -5.54 -28.64 -0.46
C SER A 153 -6.31 -29.77 0.24
N GLY A 154 -7.49 -30.07 -0.31
CA GLY A 154 -8.50 -30.93 0.30
C GLY A 154 -8.01 -32.35 0.60
N ALA A 155 -8.35 -32.80 1.81
CA ALA A 155 -8.51 -34.21 2.12
C ALA A 155 -9.82 -34.69 1.48
N SER A 156 -9.73 -35.58 0.48
CA SER A 156 -10.84 -36.45 0.10
C SER A 156 -10.82 -37.68 1.01
N THR A 157 -11.66 -37.65 2.04
CA THR A 157 -12.04 -38.83 2.82
C THR A 157 -13.02 -39.65 1.99
N ASP A 158 -12.60 -40.82 1.52
CA ASP A 158 -13.51 -41.84 1.01
C ASP A 158 -13.95 -42.72 2.18
N ALA A 159 -15.20 -42.53 2.62
CA ALA A 159 -15.89 -43.39 3.56
C ALA A 159 -17.13 -43.92 2.85
N GLY A 160 -17.09 -45.21 2.47
CA GLY A 160 -18.21 -45.95 1.91
C GLY A 160 -18.39 -47.26 2.65
N GLU A 161 -19.23 -47.24 3.69
CA GLU A 161 -19.61 -48.40 4.51
C GLU A 161 -20.96 -49.01 4.05
N LEU A 162 -20.94 -50.33 3.83
CA LEU A 162 -22.01 -51.36 3.95
C LEU A 162 -23.36 -51.24 3.20
N ALA A 163 -23.65 -52.24 2.34
CA ALA A 163 -25.00 -52.82 2.18
C ALA A 163 -24.94 -54.29 1.69
N ALA A 164 -25.95 -55.08 2.09
CA ALA A 164 -25.91 -56.52 2.31
C ALA A 164 -26.59 -57.40 1.23
N GLY A 165 -26.12 -58.65 1.11
CA GLY A 165 -26.86 -59.88 0.68
C GLY A 165 -27.46 -59.96 -0.74
N PRO A 166 -27.85 -61.14 -1.27
CA PRO A 166 -27.99 -62.45 -0.63
C PRO A 166 -27.19 -63.59 -1.31
N ARG A 167 -26.94 -64.71 -0.60
CA ARG A 167 -26.54 -65.99 -1.22
C ARG A 167 -27.41 -67.14 -0.71
N GLY A 168 -28.32 -67.57 -1.60
CA GLY A 168 -28.26 -68.92 -2.17
C GLY A 168 -28.40 -70.11 -1.23
N LEU A 169 -29.65 -70.53 -1.07
CA LEU A 169 -30.11 -71.87 -0.71
C LEU A 169 -29.48 -72.96 -1.61
N ARG A 170 -28.76 -73.95 -1.05
CA ARG A 170 -28.67 -75.33 -1.60
C ARG A 170 -28.46 -76.37 -0.47
N ARG A 171 -29.51 -77.17 -0.30
CA ARG A 171 -29.63 -78.59 0.11
C ARG A 171 -28.73 -79.14 1.22
#